data_AF-A0A7Z9S1T6-F1
#
_entry.id   AF-A0A7Z9S1T6-F1
#
_cell.length_a   1.000
_cell.length_b   1.000
_cell.length_c   1.000
_cell.angle_alpha   90.00
_cell.angle_beta   90.00
_cell.angle_gamma   90.00
#
_symmetry.space_group_name_H-M   'P 1'
#
loop_
_entity.id
_entity.type
_entity.pdbx_description
1 polymer ?
#
loop_
_entity_poly.entity_id
_entity_poly.type
_entity_poly.pdbx_seq_one_letter_code
_entity_poly.pdbx_strand_id
1 'polypeptide(L)'
;MPKPAHISRQIWDMKYRLKGADGHPVDKTMSDTFRRVAAALAEPEKDKALWQQRFADAMDDFNFLPAGRILAGAGSDRRVTLFNCFVMGDIPDDMSGIFEHLKEAALTMQQGGGIGYDFSTLRPKGAPVHRVGADASGPLSFMDVWDAMCRTIMSAGTRRGAMMGVMRCDHPDIEAFIEAKR
;
A
#
# COMPACT_ATOMS: atom_id res chain seq x y z
N MET A 1 -6.56 -28.79 -7.81
CA MET A 1 -5.66 -27.74 -8.32
C MET A 1 -4.66 -28.26 -9.35
N PRO A 2 -4.57 -27.60 -10.52
CA PRO A 2 -3.57 -27.86 -11.55
C PRO A 2 -2.18 -27.47 -11.04
N LYS A 3 -1.16 -28.12 -11.58
CA LYS A 3 0.23 -27.86 -11.18
C LYS A 3 0.66 -26.50 -11.75
N PRO A 4 0.92 -25.47 -10.93
CA PRO A 4 1.29 -24.15 -11.43
C PRO A 4 2.63 -24.19 -12.15
N ALA A 5 2.94 -23.17 -12.96
CA ALA A 5 4.27 -23.03 -13.55
C ALA A 5 5.36 -22.97 -12.46
N HIS A 6 6.60 -23.33 -12.82
CA HIS A 6 7.73 -23.29 -11.88
C HIS A 6 7.93 -21.91 -11.25
N ILE A 7 7.87 -20.86 -12.07
CA ILE A 7 8.01 -19.48 -11.61
C ILE A 7 6.91 -19.06 -10.63
N SER A 8 5.66 -19.51 -10.85
CA SER A 8 4.54 -19.22 -9.96
C SER A 8 4.75 -19.83 -8.58
N ARG A 9 5.30 -21.05 -8.49
CA ARG A 9 5.66 -21.68 -7.21
C ARG A 9 6.76 -20.91 -6.48
N GLN A 10 7.79 -20.47 -7.20
CA GLN A 10 8.88 -19.68 -6.62
C GLN A 10 8.37 -18.35 -6.08
N ILE A 11 7.51 -17.65 -6.85
CA ILE A 11 6.91 -16.39 -6.43
C ILE A 11 6.00 -16.61 -5.21
N TRP A 12 5.17 -17.66 -5.20
CA TRP A 12 4.36 -18.02 -4.04
C TRP A 12 5.21 -18.23 -2.80
N ASP A 13 6.24 -19.08 -2.87
CA ASP A 13 7.10 -19.36 -1.71
C ASP A 13 7.83 -18.11 -1.18
N MET A 14 8.24 -17.21 -2.08
CA MET A 14 8.99 -16.01 -1.73
C MET A 14 8.10 -14.87 -1.19
N LYS A 15 6.88 -14.70 -1.72
CA LYS A 15 6.07 -13.49 -1.46
C LYS A 15 4.74 -13.71 -0.75
N TYR A 16 4.18 -14.93 -0.79
CA TYR A 16 2.80 -15.17 -0.38
C TYR A 16 2.63 -16.32 0.61
N ARG A 17 3.55 -17.28 0.61
CA ARG A 17 3.55 -18.41 1.54
C ARG A 17 3.77 -17.90 2.96
N LEU A 18 2.83 -18.21 3.86
CA LEU A 18 3.01 -17.88 5.27
C LEU A 18 4.13 -18.75 5.85
N LYS A 19 5.11 -18.07 6.46
CA LYS A 19 6.21 -18.67 7.21
C LYS A 19 6.18 -18.13 8.64
N GLY A 20 6.48 -19.00 9.60
CA GLY A 20 6.60 -18.67 11.01
C GLY A 20 7.77 -17.73 11.28
N ALA A 21 7.92 -17.30 12.53
CA ALA A 21 9.02 -16.42 12.94
C ALA A 21 10.40 -17.09 12.78
N ASP A 22 10.46 -18.42 12.86
CA ASP A 22 11.62 -19.27 12.60
C ASP A 22 11.91 -19.48 11.10
N GLY A 23 11.08 -18.93 10.22
CA GLY A 23 11.19 -19.09 8.77
C GLY A 23 10.61 -20.40 8.24
N HIS A 24 10.12 -21.30 9.09
CA HIS A 24 9.51 -22.54 8.65
C HIS A 24 8.13 -22.30 8.03
N PRO A 25 7.79 -22.98 6.92
CA PRO A 25 6.48 -22.80 6.31
C PRO A 25 5.32 -23.25 7.18
N VAL A 26 4.38 -22.33 7.42
CA VAL A 26 3.07 -22.63 8.01
C VAL A 26 2.15 -23.18 6.94
N ASP A 27 2.06 -22.49 5.80
CA ASP A 27 1.36 -22.99 4.63
C ASP A 27 2.24 -24.06 3.95
N LYS A 28 1.84 -25.33 3.94
CA LYS A 28 2.64 -26.40 3.31
C LYS A 28 2.45 -26.41 1.79
N THR A 29 1.25 -26.04 1.34
CA THR A 29 0.84 -26.01 -0.07
C THR A 29 0.11 -24.71 -0.39
N MET A 30 -0.05 -24.41 -1.69
CA MET A 30 -0.87 -23.26 -2.12
C MET A 30 -2.34 -23.41 -1.67
N SER A 31 -2.86 -24.64 -1.64
CA SER A 31 -4.21 -24.91 -1.12
C SER A 31 -4.33 -24.57 0.37
N ASP A 32 -3.25 -24.72 1.16
CA ASP A 32 -3.25 -24.28 2.56
C ASP A 32 -3.31 -22.75 2.66
N THR A 33 -2.57 -22.03 1.80
CA THR A 33 -2.68 -20.57 1.68
C THR A 33 -4.12 -20.14 1.37
N PHE A 34 -4.77 -20.77 0.39
CA PHE A 34 -6.15 -20.42 0.04
C PHE A 34 -7.14 -20.78 1.14
N ARG A 35 -6.97 -21.90 1.84
CA ARG A 35 -7.82 -22.26 2.99
C ARG A 35 -7.67 -21.25 4.14
N ARG A 36 -6.44 -20.84 4.47
CA ARG A 36 -6.17 -19.79 5.47
C ARG A 36 -6.84 -18.47 5.09
N VAL A 37 -6.67 -18.03 3.84
CA VAL A 37 -7.29 -16.80 3.34
C VAL A 37 -8.81 -16.89 3.38
N ALA A 38 -9.39 -18.00 2.91
CA ALA A 38 -10.84 -18.22 2.93
C ALA A 38 -11.41 -18.18 4.36
N ALA A 39 -10.75 -18.83 5.32
CA ALA A 39 -11.17 -18.82 6.72
C ALA A 39 -11.12 -17.40 7.30
N ALA A 40 -10.03 -16.67 7.05
CA ALA A 40 -9.88 -15.28 7.52
C ALA A 40 -10.93 -14.33 6.92
N LEU A 41 -11.27 -14.50 5.63
CA LEU A 41 -12.28 -13.69 4.95
C LEU A 41 -13.71 -14.04 5.37
N ALA A 42 -13.96 -15.27 5.82
CA ALA A 42 -15.28 -15.70 6.30
C ALA A 42 -15.57 -15.30 7.75
N GLU A 43 -14.58 -14.79 8.49
CA GLU A 43 -14.73 -14.43 9.90
C GLU A 43 -15.84 -13.41 10.23
N PRO A 44 -16.11 -12.35 9.42
CA PRO A 44 -17.22 -11.44 9.68
C PRO A 44 -18.60 -12.01 9.31
N GLU A 45 -18.67 -13.18 8.67
CA GLU A 45 -19.92 -13.76 8.19
C GLU A 45 -20.71 -14.47 9.30
N LYS A 46 -22.05 -14.51 9.14
CA LYS A 46 -22.94 -15.20 10.09
C LYS A 46 -22.74 -16.72 10.07
N ASP A 47 -22.63 -17.30 8.88
CA ASP A 47 -22.32 -18.73 8.69
C ASP A 47 -20.90 -18.86 8.11
N LYS A 48 -19.93 -18.84 9.02
CA LYS A 48 -18.50 -18.87 8.68
C LYS A 48 -18.12 -20.12 7.90
N ALA A 49 -18.67 -21.28 8.25
CA ALA A 49 -18.32 -22.55 7.61
C ALA A 49 -18.80 -22.58 6.14
N LEU A 50 -20.04 -22.13 5.90
CA LEU A 50 -20.57 -22.00 4.54
C LEU A 50 -19.72 -21.06 3.69
N TRP A 51 -19.38 -19.88 4.20
CA TRP A 51 -18.64 -18.88 3.44
C TRP A 51 -17.16 -19.23 3.26
N GLN A 52 -16.52 -19.84 4.27
CA GLN A 52 -15.16 -20.36 4.12
C GLN A 52 -15.09 -21.39 2.99
N GLN A 53 -16.06 -22.30 2.91
CA GLN A 53 -16.12 -23.28 1.83
C GLN A 53 -16.29 -22.58 0.47
N ARG A 54 -17.25 -21.65 0.36
CA ARG A 54 -17.49 -20.90 -0.88
C ARG A 54 -16.28 -20.09 -1.34
N PHE A 55 -15.56 -19.44 -0.43
CA PHE A 55 -14.36 -18.69 -0.76
C PHE A 55 -13.21 -19.61 -1.16
N ALA A 56 -13.06 -20.76 -0.51
CA ALA A 56 -12.06 -21.75 -0.90
C ALA A 56 -12.36 -22.32 -2.29
N ASP A 57 -13.62 -22.65 -2.59
CA ASP A 57 -14.06 -23.15 -3.89
C ASP A 57 -13.87 -22.10 -4.99
N ALA A 58 -14.16 -20.83 -4.71
CA ALA A 58 -13.91 -19.74 -5.66
C ALA A 58 -12.42 -19.57 -5.99
N MET A 59 -11.52 -19.80 -5.04
CA MET A 59 -10.07 -19.75 -5.27
C MET A 59 -9.50 -21.06 -5.85
N ASP A 60 -10.25 -22.17 -5.80
CA ASP A 60 -9.82 -23.43 -6.38
C ASP A 60 -9.70 -23.29 -7.90
N ASP A 61 -8.76 -24.07 -8.45
CA ASP A 61 -8.39 -24.01 -9.87
C ASP A 61 -8.03 -22.61 -10.40
N PHE A 62 -7.68 -21.66 -9.51
CA PHE A 62 -7.42 -20.26 -9.86
C PHE A 62 -8.60 -19.53 -10.52
N ASN A 63 -9.83 -19.97 -10.29
CA ASN A 63 -11.04 -19.30 -10.80
C ASN A 63 -11.15 -17.85 -10.28
N PHE A 64 -10.65 -17.60 -9.07
CA PHE A 64 -10.48 -16.29 -8.49
C PHE A 64 -9.14 -16.19 -7.76
N LEU A 65 -8.43 -15.07 -7.94
CA LEU A 65 -7.21 -14.80 -7.22
C LEU A 65 -7.34 -13.46 -6.48
N PRO A 66 -7.40 -13.48 -5.13
CA PRO A 66 -7.40 -12.26 -4.34
C PRO A 66 -6.15 -11.43 -4.59
N ALA A 67 -6.26 -10.13 -4.33
CA ALA A 67 -5.13 -9.24 -4.45
C ALA A 67 -3.97 -9.65 -3.53
N GLY A 68 -2.76 -9.30 -3.92
CA GLY A 68 -1.55 -9.83 -3.28
C GLY A 68 -1.40 -9.49 -1.79
N ARG A 69 -2.00 -8.40 -1.27
CA ARG A 69 -2.01 -8.10 0.17
C ARG A 69 -2.94 -9.03 0.96
N ILE A 70 -4.08 -9.40 0.38
CA ILE A 70 -5.01 -10.36 0.98
C ILE A 70 -4.33 -11.72 1.10
N LEU A 71 -3.71 -12.22 0.03
CA LEU A 71 -3.01 -13.51 0.03
C LEU A 71 -1.90 -13.60 1.08
N ALA A 72 -1.10 -12.53 1.22
CA ALA A 72 0.03 -12.49 2.13
C ALA A 72 -0.37 -12.21 3.59
N GLY A 73 -1.45 -11.45 3.82
CA GLY A 73 -1.80 -10.90 5.13
C GLY A 73 -2.95 -11.60 5.85
N ALA A 74 -3.97 -12.09 5.12
CA ALA A 74 -5.20 -12.57 5.75
C ALA A 74 -4.94 -13.83 6.60
N GLY A 75 -5.27 -13.81 7.89
CA GLY A 75 -5.02 -14.93 8.81
C GLY A 75 -3.53 -15.19 9.10
N SER A 76 -2.66 -14.18 8.96
CA SER A 76 -1.23 -14.31 9.26
C SER A 76 -0.81 -13.82 10.65
N ASP A 77 -1.74 -13.28 11.44
CA ASP A 77 -1.52 -12.57 12.72
C ASP A 77 -0.52 -11.39 12.66
N ARG A 78 -0.06 -11.02 11.46
CA ARG A 78 0.81 -9.86 11.24
C ARG A 78 -0.02 -8.59 11.24
N ARG A 79 0.53 -7.51 11.80
CA ARG A 79 -0.07 -6.18 11.78
C ARG A 79 0.14 -5.50 10.42
N VAL A 80 -0.63 -5.93 9.42
CA VAL A 80 -0.58 -5.44 8.04
C VAL A 80 -1.98 -5.09 7.54
N THR A 81 -2.05 -4.21 6.55
CA THR A 81 -3.32 -3.94 5.87
C THR A 81 -3.58 -4.97 4.77
N LEU A 82 -4.86 -5.30 4.57
CA LEU A 82 -5.32 -6.13 3.46
C LEU A 82 -5.65 -5.30 2.21
N PHE A 83 -5.77 -3.98 2.36
CA PHE A 83 -5.97 -3.06 1.25
C PHE A 83 -4.65 -2.76 0.54
N ASN A 84 -4.67 -2.67 -0.79
CA ASN A 84 -3.46 -2.37 -1.57
C ASN A 84 -3.27 -0.88 -1.78
N CYS A 85 -4.34 -0.15 -2.07
CA CYS A 85 -4.30 1.22 -2.57
C CYS A 85 -5.07 2.14 -1.63
N PHE A 86 -4.44 3.27 -1.28
CA PHE A 86 -5.01 4.32 -0.47
C PHE A 86 -4.90 5.63 -1.24
N VAL A 87 -6.04 6.30 -1.43
CA VAL A 87 -6.07 7.69 -1.85
C VAL A 87 -6.27 8.51 -0.60
N MET A 88 -5.27 9.33 -0.29
CA MET A 88 -5.25 10.14 0.91
C MET A 88 -5.99 11.45 0.65
N GLY A 89 -6.49 12.07 1.71
CA GLY A 89 -7.25 13.32 1.61
C GLY A 89 -6.40 14.51 1.19
N ASP A 90 -7.08 15.64 1.05
CA ASP A 90 -6.47 16.94 0.73
C ASP A 90 -5.42 17.32 1.78
N ILE A 91 -4.23 17.72 1.31
CA ILE A 91 -3.17 18.18 2.21
C ILE A 91 -3.47 19.63 2.62
N PRO A 92 -3.68 19.93 3.91
CA PRO A 92 -3.85 21.31 4.34
C PRO A 92 -2.57 22.10 4.08
N ASP A 93 -2.71 23.30 3.53
CA ASP A 93 -1.60 24.18 3.14
C ASP A 93 -1.00 24.94 4.33
N ASP A 94 -0.59 24.17 5.34
CA ASP A 94 0.15 24.60 6.52
C ASP A 94 1.08 23.49 7.02
N MET A 95 2.12 23.85 7.77
CA MET A 95 3.15 22.90 8.20
C MET A 95 2.61 21.75 9.05
N SER A 96 1.60 21.99 9.89
CA SER A 96 1.02 20.95 10.74
C SER A 96 0.23 19.95 9.90
N GLY A 97 -0.57 20.46 8.96
CA GLY A 97 -1.33 19.65 8.00
C GLY A 97 -0.42 18.79 7.13
N ILE A 98 0.63 19.39 6.55
CA ILE A 98 1.61 18.69 5.72
C ILE A 98 2.26 17.53 6.49
N PHE A 99 2.79 17.79 7.70
CA PHE A 99 3.51 16.75 8.44
C PHE A 99 2.60 15.70 9.07
N GLU A 100 1.36 16.02 9.42
CA GLU A 100 0.41 15.00 9.87
C GLU A 100 0.06 14.05 8.71
N HIS A 101 -0.16 14.56 7.50
CA HIS A 101 -0.40 13.70 6.33
C HIS A 101 0.85 12.89 5.96
N LEU A 102 2.06 13.44 6.09
CA LEU A 102 3.30 12.66 5.92
C LEU A 102 3.38 11.49 6.92
N LYS A 103 2.97 11.71 8.18
CA LYS A 103 2.91 10.67 9.21
C LYS A 103 1.87 9.60 8.88
N GLU A 104 0.68 10.00 8.42
CA GLU A 104 -0.34 9.04 7.97
C GLU A 104 0.14 8.18 6.80
N ALA A 105 0.79 8.81 5.83
CA ALA A 105 1.44 8.16 4.69
C ALA A 105 2.45 7.09 5.16
N ALA A 106 3.31 7.47 6.10
CA ALA A 106 4.33 6.61 6.68
C ALA A 106 3.73 5.38 7.39
N LEU A 107 2.72 5.59 8.24
CA LEU A 107 2.04 4.51 8.98
C LEU A 107 1.31 3.55 8.03
N THR A 108 0.65 4.08 7.01
CA THR A 108 -0.04 3.29 5.98
C THR A 108 0.96 2.43 5.20
N MET A 109 2.09 3.02 4.79
CA MET A 109 3.14 2.32 4.06
C MET A 109 3.81 1.23 4.90
N GLN A 110 4.07 1.52 6.18
CA GLN A 110 4.59 0.55 7.16
C GLN A 110 3.72 -0.71 7.19
N GLN A 111 2.39 -0.56 7.16
CA GLN A 111 1.44 -1.67 7.17
C GLN A 111 1.30 -2.40 5.84
N GLY A 112 1.82 -1.86 4.73
CA GLY A 112 1.67 -2.48 3.42
C GLY A 112 1.00 -1.63 2.34
N GLY A 113 0.40 -0.51 2.67
CA GLY A 113 -0.38 0.28 1.72
C GLY A 113 0.51 0.97 0.69
N GLY A 114 0.06 0.98 -0.58
CA GLY A 114 0.49 1.97 -1.55
C GLY A 114 -0.37 3.22 -1.40
N ILE A 115 0.25 4.39 -1.45
CA ILE A 115 -0.40 5.67 -1.11
C ILE A 115 -0.44 6.61 -2.31
N GLY A 116 -1.50 7.40 -2.42
CA GLY A 116 -1.68 8.43 -3.43
C GLY A 116 -2.08 9.74 -2.81
N TYR A 117 -1.45 10.84 -3.22
CA TYR A 117 -1.78 12.20 -2.79
C TYR A 117 -1.98 13.12 -3.98
N ASP A 118 -2.92 14.04 -3.85
CA ASP A 118 -3.00 15.24 -4.67
C ASP A 118 -2.25 16.38 -3.96
N PHE A 119 -1.22 16.91 -4.60
CA PHE A 119 -0.39 17.99 -4.05
C PHE A 119 -0.88 19.38 -4.47
N SER A 120 -1.99 19.47 -5.21
CA SER A 120 -2.49 20.73 -5.78
C SER A 120 -3.03 21.73 -4.77
N THR A 121 -3.27 21.30 -3.53
CA THR A 121 -3.74 22.17 -2.45
C THR A 121 -2.62 23.02 -1.86
N LEU A 122 -1.36 22.60 -2.03
CA LEU A 122 -0.21 23.34 -1.53
C LEU A 122 0.04 24.57 -2.39
N ARG A 123 0.31 25.71 -1.76
CA ARG A 123 0.60 26.95 -2.48
C ARG A 123 1.84 26.80 -3.37
N PRO A 124 1.87 27.48 -4.53
CA PRO A 124 2.97 27.35 -5.46
C PRO A 124 4.28 27.92 -4.91
N LYS A 125 5.39 27.52 -5.52
CA LYS A 125 6.71 28.06 -5.21
C LYS A 125 6.72 29.59 -5.38
N GLY A 126 7.32 30.30 -4.43
CA GLY A 126 7.36 31.77 -4.44
C GLY A 126 6.12 32.46 -3.87
N ALA A 127 5.07 31.71 -3.50
CA ALA A 127 3.91 32.30 -2.84
C ALA A 127 4.28 32.85 -1.45
N PRO A 128 3.75 34.03 -1.05
CA PRO A 128 4.13 34.65 0.22
C PRO A 128 3.64 33.85 1.44
N VAL A 129 4.51 33.72 2.44
CA VAL A 129 4.20 33.13 3.75
C VAL A 129 4.13 34.23 4.81
N HIS A 130 2.96 34.84 4.93
CA HIS A 130 2.73 36.08 5.70
C HIS A 130 3.25 36.10 7.14
N ARG A 131 3.24 34.97 7.86
CA ARG A 131 3.68 34.90 9.26
C ARG A 131 5.17 34.69 9.46
N VAL A 132 5.88 34.28 8.40
CA VAL A 132 7.31 33.94 8.45
C VAL A 132 8.16 34.94 7.65
N GLY A 133 7.53 35.74 6.77
CA GLY A 133 8.24 36.73 5.94
C GLY A 133 9.14 36.07 4.90
N ALA A 134 8.79 34.85 4.48
CA ALA A 134 9.53 34.05 3.52
C ALA A 134 8.62 33.61 2.37
N ASP A 135 9.24 33.12 1.31
CA ASP A 135 8.56 32.54 0.16
C ASP A 135 8.36 31.03 0.35
N ALA A 136 7.24 30.52 -0.15
CA ALA A 136 6.96 29.09 -0.13
C ALA A 136 7.91 28.31 -1.05
N SER A 137 8.32 27.13 -0.61
CA SER A 137 9.13 26.19 -1.41
C SER A 137 8.34 25.57 -2.58
N GLY A 138 7.00 25.55 -2.46
CA GLY A 138 6.10 24.89 -3.39
C GLY A 138 5.93 23.38 -3.12
N PRO A 139 4.92 22.74 -3.75
CA PRO A 139 4.61 21.32 -3.60
C PRO A 139 5.77 20.38 -3.90
N LEU A 140 6.56 20.63 -4.95
CA LEU A 140 7.63 19.69 -5.37
C LEU A 140 8.68 19.47 -4.28
N SER A 141 9.06 20.51 -3.54
CA SER A 141 9.99 20.35 -2.42
C SER A 141 9.40 19.50 -1.29
N PHE A 142 8.08 19.53 -1.08
CA PHE A 142 7.43 18.61 -0.15
C PHE A 142 7.31 17.20 -0.72
N MET A 143 7.16 17.04 -2.04
CA MET A 143 7.21 15.72 -2.67
C MET A 143 8.55 15.01 -2.41
N ASP A 144 9.66 15.75 -2.36
CA ASP A 144 10.98 15.19 -1.99
C ASP A 144 11.00 14.63 -0.55
N VAL A 145 10.25 15.25 0.37
CA VAL A 145 10.10 14.76 1.75
C VAL A 145 9.33 13.44 1.76
N TRP A 146 8.25 13.35 0.98
CA TRP A 146 7.50 12.10 0.81
C TRP A 146 8.35 11.01 0.15
N ASP A 147 9.14 11.35 -0.86
CA ASP A 147 10.04 10.42 -1.54
C ASP A 147 11.14 9.88 -0.59
N ALA A 148 11.73 10.76 0.24
CA ALA A 148 12.68 10.37 1.27
C ALA A 148 12.05 9.43 2.33
N MET A 149 10.82 9.73 2.76
CA MET A 149 10.05 8.86 3.65
C MET A 149 9.81 7.48 3.01
N CYS A 150 9.42 7.45 1.72
CA CYS A 150 9.17 6.22 0.98
C CYS A 150 10.41 5.33 0.84
N ARG A 151 11.59 5.93 0.63
CA ARG A 151 12.87 5.21 0.61
C ARG A 151 13.23 4.61 1.97
N THR A 152 12.86 5.28 3.05
CA THR A 152 13.21 4.87 4.41
C THR A 152 12.32 3.74 4.92
N ILE A 153 11.03 3.80 4.60
CA ILE A 153 10.04 2.83 5.10
C ILE A 153 9.95 1.65 4.13
N MET A 154 10.56 0.54 4.52
CA MET A 154 10.31 -0.74 3.87
C MET A 154 8.91 -1.23 4.23
N SER A 155 8.05 -1.37 3.22
CA SER A 155 6.69 -1.85 3.40
C SER A 155 6.69 -3.30 3.90
N ALA A 156 5.91 -3.61 4.94
CA ALA A 156 5.88 -4.89 5.66
C ALA A 156 6.34 -6.10 4.82
N GLY A 157 7.52 -6.64 5.17
CA GLY A 157 8.13 -7.80 4.53
C GLY A 157 9.04 -7.45 3.34
N THR A 158 8.80 -8.08 2.18
CA THR A 158 9.68 -8.04 1.00
C THR A 158 9.28 -6.99 -0.05
N ARG A 159 8.37 -6.07 0.28
CA ARG A 159 7.82 -5.10 -0.67
C ARG A 159 8.40 -3.70 -0.44
N ARG A 160 8.69 -3.00 -1.53
CA ARG A 160 9.11 -1.59 -1.47
C ARG A 160 7.88 -0.70 -1.26
N GLY A 161 8.11 0.49 -0.70
CA GLY A 161 7.12 1.56 -0.71
C GLY A 161 6.71 1.92 -2.12
N ALA A 162 5.43 2.25 -2.30
CA ALA A 162 4.88 2.70 -3.57
C ALA A 162 4.03 3.94 -3.31
N MET A 163 4.26 4.98 -4.11
CA MET A 163 3.55 6.25 -3.99
C MET A 163 3.14 6.79 -5.36
N MET A 164 1.96 7.38 -5.40
CA MET A 164 1.49 8.24 -6.47
C MET A 164 1.40 9.68 -5.96
N GLY A 165 1.91 10.62 -6.74
CA GLY A 165 1.68 12.04 -6.53
C GLY A 165 1.03 12.60 -7.79
N VAL A 166 -0.07 13.32 -7.63
CA VAL A 166 -0.74 14.01 -8.73
C VAL A 166 -0.75 15.52 -8.49
N MET A 167 -0.90 16.26 -9.58
CA MET A 167 -1.06 17.71 -9.59
C MET A 167 -2.05 18.08 -10.68
N ARG A 168 -2.95 19.01 -10.39
CA ARG A 168 -3.90 19.58 -11.34
C ARG A 168 -3.14 20.30 -12.45
N CYS A 169 -3.65 20.18 -13.67
CA CYS A 169 -3.02 20.78 -14.85
C CYS A 169 -3.02 22.32 -14.84
N ASP A 170 -3.83 22.95 -13.99
CA ASP A 170 -3.90 24.41 -13.81
C ASP A 170 -3.13 24.90 -12.58
N HIS A 171 -2.42 24.01 -11.87
CA HIS A 171 -1.55 24.41 -10.77
C HIS A 171 -0.35 25.21 -11.31
N PRO A 172 0.05 26.34 -10.69
CA PRO A 172 1.14 27.17 -11.23
C PRO A 172 2.49 26.45 -11.38
N ASP A 173 2.75 25.42 -10.57
CA ASP A 173 3.97 24.59 -10.66
C ASP A 173 3.84 23.38 -11.59
N ILE A 174 2.81 23.31 -12.45
CA ILE A 174 2.56 22.13 -13.31
C ILE A 174 3.70 21.82 -14.28
N GLU A 175 4.32 22.84 -14.87
CA GLU A 175 5.44 22.62 -15.81
C GLU A 175 6.64 22.00 -15.10
N ALA A 176 6.96 22.51 -13.90
CA ALA A 176 8.00 21.94 -13.06
C ALA A 176 7.67 20.49 -12.63
N PHE A 177 6.40 20.22 -12.29
CA PHE A 177 5.94 18.87 -11.95
C PHE A 177 6.15 17.86 -13.09
N ILE A 178 5.87 18.26 -14.33
CA ILE A 178 6.08 17.44 -15.52
C ILE A 178 7.57 17.11 -15.72
N GLU A 179 8.46 18.04 -15.41
CA GLU A 179 9.92 17.86 -15.57
C GLU A 179 10.61 17.19 -14.37
N ALA A 180 9.90 17.01 -13.24
CA ALA A 180 10.48 16.60 -11.95
C ALA A 180 11.17 15.22 -11.92
N LYS A 181 10.97 14.36 -12.93
CA LYS A 181 11.52 12.99 -12.99
C LYS A 181 12.40 12.72 -14.22
N ARG A 182 12.92 13.76 -14.86
CA ARG A 182 13.87 13.61 -15.97
C ARG A 182 15.22 13.08 -15.51
#